data_AF-A0A1Q4X681-F1
#
_entry.id   AF-A0A1Q4X681-F1
#
_cell.length_a   1.000
_cell.length_b   1.000
_cell.length_c   1.000
_cell.angle_alpha   90.00
_cell.angle_beta   90.00
_cell.angle_gamma   90.00
#
_symmetry.space_group_name_H-M   'P 1'
#
loop_
_entity.id
_entity.type
_entity.pdbx_description
1 polymer ?
#
loop_
_entity_poly.entity_id
_entity_poly.type
_entity_poly.pdbx_seq_one_letter_code
_entity_poly.pdbx_strand_id
1 'polypeptide(L)'
;MRYPESPLRRRHQPAWPSPEVLTRVLERLRELPPLVDAESCHALSDRLSAVARGEAVVLQAGECAELFTDSASPVVTAKVAQLHELSGRLRGSGRQVVPIGRLAGQYAKPRSHPTEMLPDGTEIPVYLGDAVNATAPTHSARRPDPVRLLAAYRHAARALLAMGDLHTSHEALLLDYEHALLRPDRVRGGWYASSAHTVWIGERTRELDGAHVDFAAGIGNPVGVKVGPTATPGDVRALVERLTAGHAPGRLCLVVRMGAARIGQRLPALADALRDHADRVVWLSDPMHGNTTRSPHGRKTRIVEVMAREVEVFCAVLRAHGARPGGLHLEVSPDDVTECVDRPADLVTEPDFSRYTSACDPRLNRRQASALVGRFAELLAAQ
;
A
#
# COMPACT_ATOMS: atom_id res chain seq x y z
N MET A 1 -19.18 -17.25 -8.81
CA MET A 1 -19.56 -17.88 -7.52
C MET A 1 -19.58 -16.77 -6.47
N ARG A 2 -20.59 -16.71 -5.59
CA ARG A 2 -20.66 -15.63 -4.59
C ARG A 2 -19.64 -15.89 -3.49
N TYR A 3 -18.89 -14.86 -3.10
CA TYR A 3 -18.05 -14.91 -1.89
C TYR A 3 -18.93 -15.21 -0.66
N PRO A 4 -18.53 -16.10 0.28
CA PRO A 4 -17.19 -16.68 0.45
C PRO A 4 -16.97 -18.07 -0.19
N GLU A 5 -17.91 -18.62 -0.97
CA GLU A 5 -17.87 -20.01 -1.48
C GLU A 5 -16.84 -20.27 -2.59
N SER A 6 -15.99 -19.29 -2.90
CA SER A 6 -14.95 -19.44 -3.92
C SER A 6 -13.90 -20.49 -3.50
N PRO A 7 -13.56 -21.46 -4.37
CA PRO A 7 -12.52 -22.45 -4.09
C PRO A 7 -11.10 -21.87 -4.16
N LEU A 8 -10.96 -20.59 -4.55
CA LEU A 8 -9.67 -19.95 -4.72
C LEU A 8 -8.93 -19.81 -3.40
N ARG A 9 -7.60 -19.92 -3.46
CA ARG A 9 -6.76 -19.85 -2.28
C ARG A 9 -6.75 -18.44 -1.68
N ARG A 10 -7.05 -18.37 -0.38
CA ARG A 10 -7.09 -17.12 0.40
C ARG A 10 -5.93 -17.07 1.39
N ARG A 11 -4.80 -16.49 0.99
CA ARG A 11 -3.65 -16.31 1.89
C ARG A 11 -3.91 -15.20 2.92
N HIS A 12 -3.27 -15.31 4.08
CA HIS A 12 -3.26 -14.27 5.12
C HIS A 12 -4.65 -13.81 5.61
N GLN A 13 -5.65 -14.70 5.58
CA GLN A 13 -6.95 -14.42 6.20
C GLN A 13 -6.92 -14.77 7.70
N PRO A 14 -7.59 -13.99 8.57
CA PRO A 14 -7.71 -14.34 9.98
C PRO A 14 -8.51 -15.62 10.19
N ALA A 15 -8.13 -16.41 11.18
CA ALA A 15 -8.96 -17.50 11.69
C ALA A 15 -10.04 -16.91 12.59
N TRP A 16 -11.17 -16.51 12.01
CA TRP A 16 -12.31 -15.96 12.75
C TRP A 16 -12.90 -17.03 13.69
N PRO A 17 -13.00 -16.77 15.00
CA PRO A 17 -13.39 -17.82 15.94
C PRO A 17 -14.91 -18.08 16.00
N SER A 18 -15.75 -17.19 15.45
CA SER A 18 -17.20 -17.39 15.34
C SER A 18 -17.69 -17.03 13.94
N PRO A 19 -18.01 -18.03 13.10
CA PRO A 19 -18.60 -17.81 11.78
C PRO A 19 -19.96 -17.09 11.83
N GLU A 20 -20.74 -17.29 12.89
CA GLU A 20 -22.05 -16.66 13.07
C GLU A 20 -21.92 -15.15 13.32
N VAL A 21 -20.95 -14.75 14.16
CA VAL A 21 -20.65 -13.33 14.38
C VAL A 21 -20.11 -12.69 13.11
N LEU A 22 -19.19 -13.38 12.41
CA LEU A 22 -18.68 -12.91 11.13
C LEU A 22 -19.81 -12.65 10.13
N THR A 23 -20.72 -13.62 9.94
CA THR A 23 -21.84 -13.49 9.00
C THR A 23 -22.68 -12.25 9.28
N ARG A 24 -23.08 -12.02 10.55
CA ARG A 24 -23.84 -10.82 10.95
C ARG A 24 -23.07 -9.53 10.71
N VAL A 25 -21.76 -9.52 10.96
CA VAL A 25 -20.89 -8.37 10.69
C VAL A 25 -20.85 -8.06 9.19
N LEU A 26 -20.69 -9.08 8.33
CA LEU A 26 -20.63 -8.90 6.88
C LEU A 26 -21.96 -8.45 6.29
N GLU A 27 -23.08 -8.98 6.78
CA GLU A 27 -24.42 -8.50 6.43
C GLU A 27 -24.56 -7.01 6.78
N ARG A 28 -24.15 -6.62 7.99
CA ARG A 28 -24.21 -5.22 8.39
C ARG A 28 -23.33 -4.32 7.53
N LEU A 29 -22.11 -4.72 7.19
CA LEU A 29 -21.22 -3.95 6.30
C LEU A 29 -21.82 -3.75 4.89
N ARG A 30 -22.57 -4.71 4.37
CA ARG A 30 -23.24 -4.60 3.05
C ARG A 30 -24.36 -3.55 3.05
N GLU A 31 -25.01 -3.33 4.19
CA GLU A 31 -26.08 -2.33 4.35
C GLU A 31 -25.55 -0.90 4.57
N LEU A 32 -24.30 -0.75 4.99
CA LEU A 32 -23.72 0.56 5.26
C LEU A 32 -23.43 1.32 3.95
N PRO A 33 -23.46 2.67 3.98
CA PRO A 33 -23.09 3.48 2.82
C PRO A 33 -21.71 3.11 2.23
N PRO A 34 -21.48 3.33 0.93
CA PRO A 34 -20.13 3.28 0.38
C PRO A 34 -19.20 4.27 1.11
N LEU A 35 -17.92 3.94 1.29
CA LEU A 35 -16.93 4.90 1.84
C LEU A 35 -16.47 5.89 0.75
N VAL A 36 -16.36 5.43 -0.48
CA VAL A 36 -16.09 6.24 -1.68
C VAL A 36 -17.08 5.89 -2.78
N ASP A 37 -17.36 6.81 -3.69
CA ASP A 37 -18.23 6.54 -4.85
C ASP A 37 -17.45 6.04 -6.09
N ALA A 38 -18.17 5.53 -7.08
CA ALA A 38 -17.56 5.01 -8.31
C ALA A 38 -16.96 6.12 -9.19
N GLU A 39 -17.55 7.31 -9.21
CA GLU A 39 -17.12 8.42 -10.07
C GLU A 39 -15.74 8.95 -9.65
N SER A 40 -15.50 9.09 -8.35
CA SER A 40 -14.20 9.45 -7.79
C SER A 40 -13.14 8.37 -8.03
N CYS A 41 -13.52 7.08 -8.06
CA CYS A 41 -12.62 6.00 -8.48
C CYS A 41 -12.23 6.13 -9.96
N HIS A 42 -13.19 6.47 -10.83
CA HIS A 42 -12.93 6.73 -12.24
C HIS A 42 -12.06 7.95 -12.48
N ALA A 43 -12.31 9.05 -11.76
CA ALA A 43 -11.47 10.23 -11.80
C ALA A 43 -10.01 9.89 -11.43
N LEU A 44 -9.80 9.02 -10.45
CA LEU A 44 -8.45 8.52 -10.14
C LEU A 44 -7.86 7.68 -11.29
N SER A 45 -8.63 6.77 -11.90
CA SER A 45 -8.17 6.02 -13.08
C SER A 45 -7.74 6.93 -14.22
N ASP A 46 -8.50 7.99 -14.50
CA ASP A 46 -8.19 8.94 -15.58
C ASP A 46 -6.89 9.72 -15.27
N ARG A 47 -6.67 10.08 -14.01
CA ARG A 47 -5.40 10.68 -13.55
C ARG A 47 -4.23 9.71 -13.66
N LEU A 48 -4.42 8.43 -13.32
CA LEU A 48 -3.38 7.40 -13.47
C LEU A 48 -3.09 7.09 -14.93
N SER A 49 -4.06 7.26 -15.83
CA SER A 49 -3.86 7.19 -17.27
C SER A 49 -2.89 8.27 -17.76
N ALA A 50 -3.02 9.49 -17.25
CA ALA A 50 -2.06 10.58 -17.50
C ALA A 50 -0.66 10.27 -16.96
N VAL A 51 -0.57 9.58 -15.82
CA VAL A 51 0.72 9.12 -15.26
C VAL A 51 1.38 8.09 -16.18
N ALA A 52 0.62 7.12 -16.71
CA ALA A 52 1.15 6.12 -17.64
C ALA A 52 1.73 6.77 -18.92
N ARG A 53 1.10 7.88 -19.39
CA ARG A 53 1.62 8.69 -20.51
C ARG A 53 2.78 9.61 -20.14
N GLY A 54 3.10 9.77 -18.85
CA GLY A 54 4.18 10.64 -18.36
C GLY A 54 3.79 12.11 -18.17
N GLU A 55 2.50 12.44 -18.25
CA GLU A 55 1.96 13.80 -18.08
C GLU A 55 1.80 14.17 -16.59
N ALA A 56 1.71 13.15 -15.73
CA ALA A 56 1.54 13.30 -14.29
C ALA A 56 2.47 12.34 -13.52
N VAL A 57 2.51 12.49 -12.19
CA VAL A 57 3.30 11.66 -11.28
C VAL A 57 2.52 11.35 -10.01
N VAL A 58 2.56 10.10 -9.55
CA VAL A 58 1.92 9.65 -8.32
C VAL A 58 2.82 9.89 -7.11
N LEU A 59 2.20 10.38 -6.04
CA LEU A 59 2.73 10.25 -4.69
C LEU A 59 1.71 9.51 -3.83
N GLN A 60 1.98 8.23 -3.57
CA GLN A 60 1.18 7.43 -2.66
C GLN A 60 1.92 7.31 -1.32
N ALA A 61 1.40 7.91 -0.25
CA ALA A 61 2.11 7.90 1.03
C ALA A 61 1.17 7.89 2.24
N GLY A 62 1.64 7.36 3.36
CA GLY A 62 0.93 7.37 4.64
C GLY A 62 1.49 6.29 5.57
N GLU A 63 0.65 5.77 6.46
CA GLU A 63 1.08 4.80 7.45
C GLU A 63 1.46 3.44 6.85
N CYS A 64 2.29 2.69 7.59
CA CYS A 64 2.51 1.26 7.31
C CYS A 64 1.23 0.46 7.60
N ALA A 65 0.72 0.61 8.82
CA ALA A 65 -0.55 0.10 9.29
C ALA A 65 -1.17 1.16 10.21
N GLU A 66 -2.39 1.57 9.92
CA GLU A 66 -3.14 2.52 10.74
C GLU A 66 -3.59 1.85 12.04
N LEU A 67 -3.63 2.63 13.11
CA LEU A 67 -4.36 2.29 14.32
C LEU A 67 -5.74 2.96 14.30
N PHE A 68 -6.73 2.41 14.98
CA PHE A 68 -8.05 3.04 15.12
C PHE A 68 -7.96 4.44 15.75
N THR A 69 -7.01 4.66 16.65
CA THR A 69 -6.70 5.96 17.24
C THR A 69 -6.28 7.00 16.20
N ASP A 70 -5.72 6.56 15.07
CA ASP A 70 -5.21 7.44 14.02
C ASP A 70 -6.32 8.10 13.18
N SER A 71 -7.56 7.63 13.32
CA SER A 71 -8.73 8.21 12.64
C SER A 71 -9.23 9.52 13.29
N ALA A 72 -8.60 9.97 14.39
CA ALA A 72 -8.93 11.24 15.00
C ALA A 72 -8.62 12.40 14.04
N SER A 73 -9.56 13.35 13.89
CA SER A 73 -9.45 14.43 12.90
C SER A 73 -8.12 15.19 12.95
N PRO A 74 -7.56 15.60 14.10
CA PRO A 74 -6.26 16.28 14.12
C PRO A 74 -5.11 15.44 13.56
N VAL A 75 -5.13 14.12 13.81
CA VAL A 75 -4.13 13.17 13.31
C VAL A 75 -4.26 13.03 11.80
N VAL A 76 -5.49 12.85 11.31
CA VAL A 76 -5.77 12.78 9.88
C VAL A 76 -5.35 14.06 9.16
N THR A 77 -5.72 15.23 9.68
CA THR A 77 -5.33 16.53 9.12
C THR A 77 -3.82 16.70 9.06
N ALA A 78 -3.07 16.23 10.07
CA ALA A 78 -1.61 16.25 10.03
C ALA A 78 -1.02 15.37 8.92
N LYS A 79 -1.58 14.16 8.72
CA LYS A 79 -1.19 13.25 7.63
C LYS A 79 -1.49 13.84 6.25
N VAL A 80 -2.66 14.46 6.10
CA VAL A 80 -3.08 15.17 4.88
C VAL A 80 -2.14 16.35 4.58
N ALA A 81 -1.83 17.17 5.59
CA ALA A 81 -0.91 18.30 5.45
C ALA A 81 0.48 17.83 5.01
N GLN A 82 1.01 16.76 5.60
CA GLN A 82 2.27 16.16 5.17
C GLN A 82 2.21 15.68 3.72
N LEU A 83 1.15 15.00 3.30
CA LEU A 83 1.00 14.54 1.91
C LEU A 83 0.98 15.73 0.92
N HIS A 84 0.33 16.84 1.29
CA HIS A 84 0.36 18.07 0.50
C HIS A 84 1.74 18.72 0.45
N GLU A 85 2.48 18.76 1.56
CA GLU A 85 3.86 19.28 1.62
C GLU A 85 4.77 18.47 0.67
N LEU A 86 4.74 17.15 0.78
CA LEU A 86 5.50 16.26 -0.10
C LEU A 86 5.06 16.39 -1.57
N SER A 87 3.77 16.55 -1.82
CA SER A 87 3.26 16.83 -3.17
C SER A 87 3.81 18.16 -3.71
N GLY A 88 3.88 19.20 -2.87
CA GLY A 88 4.52 20.47 -3.21
C GLY A 88 5.98 20.30 -3.60
N ARG A 89 6.73 19.47 -2.88
CA ARG A 89 8.12 19.14 -3.22
C ARG A 89 8.22 18.40 -4.56
N LEU A 90 7.32 17.45 -4.81
CA LEU A 90 7.31 16.66 -6.05
C LEU A 90 6.93 17.48 -7.29
N ARG A 91 6.16 18.57 -7.14
CA ARG A 91 5.89 19.51 -8.24
C ARG A 91 7.15 20.14 -8.83
N GLY A 92 8.27 20.14 -8.10
CA GLY A 92 9.59 20.52 -8.65
C GLY A 92 10.05 19.68 -9.84
N SER A 93 9.42 18.53 -10.10
CA SER A 93 9.61 17.73 -11.32
C SER A 93 9.02 18.35 -12.60
N GLY A 94 8.18 19.38 -12.48
CA GLY A 94 7.42 19.96 -13.59
C GLY A 94 6.16 19.18 -13.98
N ARG A 95 5.84 18.08 -13.29
CA ARG A 95 4.66 17.24 -13.58
C ARG A 95 3.51 17.50 -12.60
N GLN A 96 2.27 17.29 -13.06
CA GLN A 96 1.11 17.31 -12.18
C GLN A 96 1.18 16.14 -11.18
N VAL A 97 1.01 16.44 -9.88
CA VAL A 97 1.04 15.41 -8.84
C VAL A 97 -0.35 14.82 -8.59
N VAL A 98 -0.41 13.49 -8.48
CA VAL A 98 -1.58 12.71 -8.07
C VAL A 98 -1.32 12.20 -6.64
N PRO A 99 -1.76 12.93 -5.60
CA PRO A 99 -1.61 12.49 -4.21
C PRO A 99 -2.62 11.39 -3.88
N ILE A 100 -2.15 10.31 -3.26
CA ILE A 100 -2.96 9.19 -2.79
C ILE A 100 -2.53 8.85 -1.36
N GLY A 101 -3.46 8.91 -0.40
CA GLY A 101 -3.20 8.57 0.99
C GLY A 101 -3.21 7.06 1.22
N ARG A 102 -2.22 6.52 1.95
CA ARG A 102 -2.35 5.24 2.67
C ARG A 102 -3.06 5.51 4.00
N LEU A 103 -4.36 5.74 3.91
CA LEU A 103 -5.16 6.38 4.96
C LEU A 103 -6.62 5.98 4.80
N ALA A 104 -7.36 5.86 5.91
CA ALA A 104 -8.78 5.49 5.92
C ALA A 104 -9.08 4.07 5.43
N GLY A 105 -8.21 3.10 5.73
CA GLY A 105 -8.49 1.69 5.40
C GLY A 105 -7.34 0.73 5.64
N GLN A 106 -6.12 1.21 5.91
CA GLN A 106 -4.90 0.42 6.05
C GLN A 106 -4.79 -0.23 7.45
N TYR A 107 -5.85 -0.89 7.91
CA TYR A 107 -5.98 -1.49 9.24
C TYR A 107 -5.61 -2.99 9.28
N ALA A 108 -5.03 -3.54 8.22
CA ALA A 108 -4.64 -4.95 8.13
C ALA A 108 -3.21 -5.09 7.62
N LYS A 109 -2.49 -6.10 8.10
CA LYS A 109 -1.10 -6.35 7.72
C LYS A 109 -0.81 -7.85 7.55
N PRO A 110 -0.19 -8.27 6.43
CA PRO A 110 0.25 -9.65 6.29
C PRO A 110 1.50 -9.91 7.16
N ARG A 111 1.54 -11.05 7.83
CA ARG A 111 2.65 -11.46 8.71
C ARG A 111 3.34 -12.72 8.16
N SER A 112 4.66 -12.75 8.25
CA SER A 112 5.46 -13.92 7.82
C SER A 112 5.35 -15.12 8.77
N HIS A 113 5.07 -14.85 10.05
CA HIS A 113 4.89 -15.86 11.10
C HIS A 113 3.55 -15.63 11.80
N PRO A 114 2.86 -16.69 12.24
CA PRO A 114 1.57 -16.58 12.94
C PRO A 114 1.71 -16.16 14.40
N THR A 115 2.91 -16.28 14.99
CA THR A 115 3.21 -15.97 16.39
C THR A 115 4.43 -15.05 16.54
N GLU A 116 4.56 -14.44 17.71
CA GLU A 116 5.73 -13.68 18.16
C GLU A 116 6.07 -13.98 19.62
N MET A 117 7.36 -13.87 19.95
CA MET A 117 7.89 -14.10 21.30
C MET A 117 7.97 -12.78 22.06
N LEU A 118 7.45 -12.75 23.28
CA LEU A 118 7.60 -11.63 24.22
C LEU A 118 8.97 -11.64 24.92
N PRO A 119 9.39 -10.53 25.55
CA PRO A 119 10.67 -10.46 26.25
C PRO A 119 10.83 -11.49 27.39
N ASP A 120 9.72 -11.95 27.96
CA ASP A 120 9.68 -12.97 29.01
C ASP A 120 9.70 -14.42 28.46
N GLY A 121 9.77 -14.59 27.14
CA GLY A 121 9.75 -15.90 26.48
C GLY A 121 8.35 -16.45 26.18
N THR A 122 7.28 -15.71 26.46
CA THR A 122 5.91 -16.14 26.13
C THR A 122 5.65 -16.01 24.62
N GLU A 123 5.15 -17.07 23.99
CA GLU A 123 4.72 -17.05 22.58
C GLU A 123 3.24 -16.67 22.44
N ILE A 124 2.94 -15.59 21.72
CA ILE A 124 1.56 -15.11 21.48
C ILE A 124 1.26 -14.97 19.99
N PRO A 125 -0.02 -14.96 19.55
CA PRO A 125 -0.36 -14.64 18.17
C PRO A 125 0.11 -13.23 17.76
N VAL A 126 0.53 -13.10 16.50
CA VAL A 126 0.97 -11.80 15.97
C VAL A 126 -0.16 -10.79 15.86
N TYR A 127 0.20 -9.51 15.96
CA TYR A 127 -0.68 -8.41 15.59
C TYR A 127 -0.85 -8.40 14.08
N LEU A 128 -2.10 -8.44 13.62
CA LEU A 128 -2.52 -8.53 12.22
C LEU A 128 -3.12 -7.21 11.70
N GLY A 129 -3.13 -6.17 12.54
CA GLY A 129 -3.82 -4.91 12.27
C GLY A 129 -5.11 -4.77 13.07
N ASP A 130 -5.51 -3.53 13.37
CA ASP A 130 -6.63 -3.22 14.26
C ASP A 130 -7.97 -3.75 13.74
N ALA A 131 -8.11 -3.97 12.43
CA ALA A 131 -9.28 -4.63 11.83
C ALA A 131 -9.40 -6.12 12.21
N VAL A 132 -8.36 -6.72 12.79
CA VAL A 132 -8.31 -8.14 13.16
C VAL A 132 -8.18 -8.34 14.66
N ASN A 133 -7.15 -7.76 15.29
CA ASN A 133 -6.85 -7.92 16.72
C ASN A 133 -6.18 -6.66 17.28
N ALA A 134 -5.96 -6.59 18.60
CA ALA A 134 -5.39 -5.39 19.24
C ALA A 134 -3.86 -5.42 19.31
N THR A 135 -3.22 -4.27 19.44
CA THR A 135 -1.76 -4.15 19.57
C THR A 135 -1.21 -4.68 20.90
N ALA A 136 -2.01 -4.65 21.98
CA ALA A 136 -1.58 -5.09 23.31
C ALA A 136 -0.99 -6.52 23.26
N PRO A 137 0.18 -6.77 23.87
CA PRO A 137 0.91 -8.03 23.75
C PRO A 137 0.38 -9.10 24.72
N THR A 138 -0.90 -9.46 24.59
CA THR A 138 -1.53 -10.53 25.40
C THR A 138 -2.30 -11.51 24.52
N HIS A 139 -2.41 -12.78 24.94
CA HIS A 139 -3.18 -13.78 24.17
C HIS A 139 -4.62 -13.33 23.87
N SER A 140 -5.31 -12.74 24.85
CA SER A 140 -6.68 -12.27 24.69
C SER A 140 -6.80 -11.12 23.70
N ALA A 141 -5.89 -10.14 23.78
CA ALA A 141 -5.86 -9.00 22.86
C ALA A 141 -5.52 -9.42 21.43
N ARG A 142 -4.74 -10.49 21.25
CA ARG A 142 -4.31 -11.01 19.95
C ARG A 142 -5.28 -12.00 19.31
N ARG A 143 -6.37 -12.36 19.99
CA ARG A 143 -7.44 -13.16 19.38
C ARG A 143 -8.15 -12.36 18.29
N PRO A 144 -8.30 -12.90 17.06
CA PRO A 144 -9.10 -12.26 16.02
C PRO A 144 -10.55 -12.03 16.47
N ASP A 145 -11.08 -10.84 16.17
CA ASP A 145 -12.45 -10.46 16.48
C ASP A 145 -13.13 -9.87 15.22
N PRO A 146 -14.11 -10.58 14.62
CA PRO A 146 -14.79 -10.10 13.42
C PRO A 146 -15.53 -8.77 13.62
N VAL A 147 -15.93 -8.41 14.85
CA VAL A 147 -16.60 -7.12 15.13
C VAL A 147 -15.70 -5.93 14.79
N ARG A 148 -14.37 -6.13 14.81
CA ARG A 148 -13.39 -5.10 14.41
C ARG A 148 -13.50 -4.69 12.95
N LEU A 149 -14.12 -5.49 12.08
CA LEU A 149 -14.40 -5.07 10.70
C LEU A 149 -15.41 -3.90 10.65
N LEU A 150 -16.42 -3.90 11.52
CA LEU A 150 -17.35 -2.76 11.65
C LEU A 150 -16.64 -1.54 12.25
N ALA A 151 -15.72 -1.76 13.19
CA ALA A 151 -14.90 -0.69 13.74
C ALA A 151 -14.00 -0.07 12.64
N ALA A 152 -13.33 -0.89 11.85
CA ALA A 152 -12.51 -0.46 10.72
C ALA A 152 -13.31 0.41 9.74
N TYR A 153 -14.52 -0.01 9.36
CA TYR A 153 -15.42 0.81 8.54
C TYR A 153 -15.70 2.18 9.18
N ARG A 154 -16.06 2.21 10.47
CA ARG A 154 -16.38 3.48 11.17
C ARG A 154 -15.18 4.41 11.26
N HIS A 155 -13.99 3.86 11.53
CA HIS A 155 -12.75 4.61 11.60
C HIS A 155 -12.31 5.13 10.22
N ALA A 156 -12.48 4.33 9.17
CA ALA A 156 -12.28 4.76 7.78
C ALA A 156 -13.23 5.90 7.39
N ALA A 157 -14.54 5.75 7.65
CA ALA A 157 -15.53 6.79 7.40
C ALA A 157 -15.20 8.10 8.14
N ARG A 158 -14.80 8.00 9.41
CA ARG A 158 -14.37 9.16 10.21
C ARG A 158 -13.14 9.84 9.61
N ALA A 159 -12.15 9.07 9.16
CA ALA A 159 -10.95 9.61 8.56
C ALA A 159 -11.25 10.32 7.23
N LEU A 160 -12.11 9.74 6.39
CA LEU A 160 -12.49 10.34 5.09
C LEU A 160 -13.13 11.71 5.24
N LEU A 161 -13.95 11.94 6.27
CA LEU A 161 -14.52 13.25 6.57
C LEU A 161 -13.45 14.34 6.80
N ALA A 162 -12.28 13.94 7.33
CA ALA A 162 -11.15 14.84 7.58
C ALA A 162 -10.13 14.88 6.42
N MET A 163 -10.27 14.03 5.39
CA MET A 163 -9.36 13.96 4.25
C MET A 163 -9.65 15.00 3.16
N GLY A 164 -10.88 15.50 3.08
CA GLY A 164 -11.31 16.32 1.94
C GLY A 164 -11.25 15.54 0.62
N ASP A 165 -10.79 16.19 -0.45
CA ASP A 165 -10.82 15.64 -1.82
C ASP A 165 -9.64 14.69 -2.16
N LEU A 166 -8.88 14.24 -1.15
CA LEU A 166 -7.77 13.32 -1.37
C LEU A 166 -8.24 11.89 -1.62
N HIS A 167 -7.58 11.21 -2.55
CA HIS A 167 -7.82 9.79 -2.78
C HIS A 167 -7.23 8.93 -1.66
N THR A 168 -8.00 7.93 -1.21
CA THR A 168 -7.58 6.92 -0.22
C THR A 168 -7.14 5.62 -0.89
N SER A 169 -6.26 4.88 -0.21
CA SER A 169 -5.82 3.56 -0.60
C SER A 169 -5.41 2.67 0.59
N HIS A 170 -5.56 1.37 0.41
CA HIS A 170 -5.05 0.34 1.33
C HIS A 170 -4.78 -0.99 0.61
N GLU A 171 -4.10 -1.91 1.30
CA GLU A 171 -3.95 -3.29 0.83
C GLU A 171 -5.29 -4.01 0.96
N ALA A 172 -5.84 -4.52 -0.14
CA ALA A 172 -7.07 -5.33 -0.16
C ALA A 172 -6.79 -6.72 0.43
N LEU A 173 -6.48 -6.79 1.73
CA LEU A 173 -5.99 -7.99 2.39
C LEU A 173 -7.11 -8.84 2.97
N LEU A 174 -8.02 -8.21 3.72
CA LEU A 174 -9.14 -8.88 4.40
C LEU A 174 -10.31 -9.04 3.44
N LEU A 175 -10.34 -10.14 2.71
CA LEU A 175 -11.32 -10.34 1.63
C LEU A 175 -12.76 -10.32 2.15
N ASP A 176 -13.00 -10.73 3.40
CA ASP A 176 -14.33 -10.64 4.01
C ASP A 176 -14.82 -9.18 4.06
N TYR A 177 -13.94 -8.25 4.45
CA TYR A 177 -14.21 -6.82 4.49
C TYR A 177 -14.40 -6.24 3.09
N GLU A 178 -13.48 -6.56 2.17
CA GLU A 178 -13.51 -6.03 0.81
C GLU A 178 -14.75 -6.47 0.03
N HIS A 179 -15.13 -7.75 0.12
CA HIS A 179 -16.34 -8.25 -0.54
C HIS A 179 -17.63 -7.71 0.08
N ALA A 180 -17.67 -7.47 1.40
CA ALA A 180 -18.83 -6.83 2.03
C ALA A 180 -18.99 -5.36 1.62
N LEU A 181 -17.91 -4.71 1.17
CA LEU A 181 -17.89 -3.34 0.66
C LEU A 181 -17.90 -3.24 -0.87
N LEU A 182 -18.26 -4.30 -1.58
CA LEU A 182 -18.57 -4.21 -3.01
C LEU A 182 -19.88 -3.47 -3.22
N ARG A 183 -19.90 -2.60 -4.23
CA ARG A 183 -21.09 -1.85 -4.64
C ARG A 183 -21.24 -1.92 -6.17
N PRO A 184 -22.47 -1.94 -6.68
CA PRO A 184 -22.67 -1.89 -8.12
C PRO A 184 -22.21 -0.55 -8.67
N ASP A 185 -21.44 -0.58 -9.74
CA ASP A 185 -21.09 0.63 -10.49
C ASP A 185 -22.25 0.99 -11.42
N ARG A 186 -22.95 2.07 -11.09
CA ARG A 186 -24.10 2.55 -11.87
C ARG A 186 -23.70 3.37 -13.10
N VAL A 187 -22.43 3.75 -13.21
CA VAL A 187 -21.89 4.61 -14.28
C VAL A 187 -21.32 3.76 -15.40
N ARG A 188 -20.41 2.83 -15.09
CA ARG A 188 -19.75 1.97 -16.09
C ARG A 188 -20.25 0.52 -16.08
N GLY A 189 -21.13 0.15 -15.14
CA GLY A 189 -21.60 -1.22 -14.96
C GLY A 189 -20.58 -2.09 -14.22
N GLY A 190 -21.03 -3.24 -13.72
CA GLY A 190 -20.19 -4.12 -12.91
C GLY A 190 -20.13 -3.71 -11.44
N TRP A 191 -18.96 -3.86 -10.81
CA TRP A 191 -18.77 -3.67 -9.38
C TRP A 191 -17.54 -2.81 -9.11
N TYR A 192 -17.55 -2.07 -8.02
CA TYR A 192 -16.36 -1.42 -7.48
C TYR A 192 -16.25 -1.72 -5.97
N ALA A 193 -15.02 -1.74 -5.46
CA ALA A 193 -14.73 -1.77 -4.04
C ALA A 193 -14.93 -0.36 -3.48
N SER A 194 -15.99 -0.15 -2.72
CA SER A 194 -16.25 1.16 -2.11
C SER A 194 -15.43 1.39 -0.85
N SER A 195 -14.46 0.52 -0.54
CA SER A 195 -13.63 0.62 0.65
C SER A 195 -12.53 1.69 0.51
N ALA A 196 -12.05 1.94 -0.71
CA ALA A 196 -11.11 3.00 -1.04
C ALA A 196 -11.12 3.31 -2.55
N HIS A 197 -10.51 4.43 -2.96
CA HIS A 197 -10.44 4.82 -4.37
C HIS A 197 -9.57 3.85 -5.18
N THR A 198 -8.45 3.41 -4.61
CA THR A 198 -7.59 2.38 -5.18
C THR A 198 -7.15 1.42 -4.08
N VAL A 199 -7.03 0.14 -4.40
CA VAL A 199 -6.49 -0.88 -3.49
C VAL A 199 -5.29 -1.55 -4.12
N TRP A 200 -4.40 -2.15 -3.31
CA TRP A 200 -3.31 -2.96 -3.87
C TRP A 200 -3.31 -4.39 -3.34
N ILE A 201 -2.68 -5.27 -4.12
CA ILE A 201 -2.37 -6.65 -3.77
C ILE A 201 -0.91 -6.72 -3.29
N GLY A 202 -0.71 -7.28 -2.10
CA GLY A 202 0.61 -7.44 -1.50
C GLY A 202 1.47 -8.53 -2.15
N GLU A 203 2.78 -8.49 -1.89
CA GLU A 203 3.75 -9.45 -2.43
C GLU A 203 3.40 -10.90 -2.05
N ARG A 204 2.76 -11.11 -0.89
CA ARG A 204 2.43 -12.44 -0.36
C ARG A 204 1.05 -12.94 -0.78
N THR A 205 0.28 -12.12 -1.48
CA THR A 205 -1.11 -12.41 -1.88
C THR A 205 -1.34 -12.27 -3.39
N ARG A 206 -0.32 -11.94 -4.18
CA ARG A 206 -0.39 -11.78 -5.66
C ARG A 206 -0.32 -13.08 -6.47
N GLU A 207 -0.75 -14.20 -5.91
CA GLU A 207 -0.84 -15.44 -6.69
C GLU A 207 -1.83 -15.26 -7.83
N LEU A 208 -1.42 -15.53 -9.08
CA LEU A 208 -2.22 -15.25 -10.27
C LEU A 208 -3.65 -15.83 -10.17
N ASP A 209 -3.75 -17.08 -9.69
CA ASP A 209 -5.02 -17.79 -9.48
C ASP A 209 -5.49 -17.76 -8.02
N GLY A 210 -4.99 -16.79 -7.25
CA GLY A 210 -5.40 -16.55 -5.87
C GLY A 210 -6.64 -15.66 -5.77
N ALA A 211 -7.31 -15.73 -4.62
CA ALA A 211 -8.54 -14.98 -4.39
C ALA A 211 -8.35 -13.45 -4.41
N HIS A 212 -7.17 -12.94 -4.07
CA HIS A 212 -6.87 -11.50 -4.09
C HIS A 212 -6.78 -10.94 -5.51
N VAL A 213 -6.14 -11.67 -6.43
CA VAL A 213 -6.07 -11.28 -7.85
C VAL A 213 -7.44 -11.42 -8.50
N ASP A 214 -8.22 -12.45 -8.14
CA ASP A 214 -9.60 -12.61 -8.59
C ASP A 214 -10.50 -11.45 -8.16
N PHE A 215 -10.43 -11.07 -6.88
CA PHE A 215 -11.13 -9.89 -6.35
C PHE A 215 -10.75 -8.62 -7.13
N ALA A 216 -9.46 -8.35 -7.29
CA ALA A 216 -8.97 -7.17 -7.99
C ALA A 216 -9.33 -7.16 -9.49
N ALA A 217 -9.47 -8.33 -10.13
CA ALA A 217 -9.92 -8.43 -11.51
C ALA A 217 -11.42 -8.13 -11.66
N GLY A 218 -12.22 -8.37 -10.61
CA GLY A 218 -13.68 -8.20 -10.63
C GLY A 218 -14.20 -6.81 -10.27
N ILE A 219 -13.34 -5.88 -9.85
CA ILE A 219 -13.73 -4.51 -9.46
C ILE A 219 -13.37 -3.49 -10.55
N GLY A 220 -14.02 -2.32 -10.58
CA GLY A 220 -13.74 -1.21 -11.50
C GLY A 220 -12.63 -0.26 -11.06
N ASN A 221 -12.25 -0.28 -9.77
CA ASN A 221 -11.22 0.60 -9.20
C ASN A 221 -9.86 0.45 -9.93
N PRO A 222 -9.03 1.49 -10.01
CA PRO A 222 -7.61 1.28 -10.27
C PRO A 222 -6.99 0.42 -9.16
N VAL A 223 -6.07 -0.47 -9.52
CA VAL A 223 -5.45 -1.43 -8.59
C VAL A 223 -3.93 -1.38 -8.64
N GLY A 224 -3.29 -1.62 -7.51
CA GLY A 224 -1.85 -1.80 -7.41
C GLY A 224 -1.45 -3.27 -7.22
N VAL A 225 -0.25 -3.65 -7.67
CA VAL A 225 0.35 -4.95 -7.35
C VAL A 225 1.79 -4.72 -6.91
N LYS A 226 2.15 -5.22 -5.72
CA LYS A 226 3.54 -5.21 -5.24
C LYS A 226 4.38 -6.18 -6.08
N VAL A 227 5.54 -5.75 -6.55
CA VAL A 227 6.46 -6.54 -7.38
C VAL A 227 7.81 -6.64 -6.68
N GLY A 228 8.03 -7.74 -5.98
CA GLY A 228 9.27 -8.08 -5.29
C GLY A 228 10.38 -8.64 -6.19
N PRO A 229 11.56 -8.93 -5.60
CA PRO A 229 12.75 -9.40 -6.32
C PRO A 229 12.66 -10.85 -6.82
N THR A 230 11.62 -11.58 -6.42
CA THR A 230 11.34 -12.96 -6.85
C THR A 230 10.33 -13.01 -7.99
N ALA A 231 9.75 -11.88 -8.41
CA ALA A 231 8.84 -11.82 -9.54
C ALA A 231 9.58 -12.14 -10.85
N THR A 232 8.98 -12.99 -11.70
CA THR A 232 9.51 -13.27 -13.03
C THR A 232 8.76 -12.45 -14.10
N PRO A 233 9.37 -12.23 -15.28
CA PRO A 233 8.69 -11.58 -16.40
C PRO A 233 7.35 -12.23 -16.78
N GLY A 234 7.29 -13.57 -16.78
CA GLY A 234 6.08 -14.33 -17.09
C GLY A 234 4.97 -14.08 -16.06
N ASP A 235 5.29 -14.14 -14.77
CA ASP A 235 4.31 -13.90 -13.70
C ASP A 235 3.71 -12.50 -13.79
N VAL A 236 4.56 -11.48 -13.99
CA VAL A 236 4.10 -10.09 -14.03
C VAL A 236 3.31 -9.82 -15.30
N ARG A 237 3.73 -10.35 -16.45
CA ARG A 237 2.95 -10.25 -17.70
C ARG A 237 1.56 -10.85 -17.54
N ALA A 238 1.45 -12.05 -16.98
CA ALA A 238 0.15 -12.70 -16.75
C ALA A 238 -0.75 -11.88 -15.80
N LEU A 239 -0.17 -11.25 -14.76
CA LEU A 239 -0.89 -10.34 -13.88
C LEU A 239 -1.37 -9.09 -14.61
N VAL A 240 -0.53 -8.49 -15.47
CA VAL A 240 -0.89 -7.33 -16.28
C VAL A 240 -2.04 -7.67 -17.23
N GLU A 241 -1.94 -8.79 -17.95
CA GLU A 241 -2.98 -9.25 -18.88
C GLU A 241 -4.31 -9.47 -18.15
N ARG A 242 -4.30 -10.17 -17.01
CA ARG A 242 -5.51 -10.45 -16.22
C ARG A 242 -6.14 -9.19 -15.62
N LEU A 243 -5.35 -8.28 -15.06
CA LEU A 243 -5.87 -7.12 -14.31
C LEU A 243 -6.19 -5.91 -15.20
N THR A 244 -5.74 -5.91 -16.46
CA THR A 244 -6.04 -4.84 -17.42
C THR A 244 -7.02 -5.27 -18.52
N ALA A 245 -7.36 -6.56 -18.62
CA ALA A 245 -8.33 -7.05 -19.59
C ALA A 245 -9.68 -6.31 -19.46
N GLY A 246 -10.15 -5.73 -20.58
CA GLY A 246 -11.41 -4.99 -20.62
C GLY A 246 -11.43 -3.62 -19.91
N HIS A 247 -10.28 -3.14 -19.43
CA HIS A 247 -10.18 -1.88 -18.70
C HIS A 247 -9.38 -0.83 -19.47
N ALA A 248 -9.67 0.45 -19.21
CA ALA A 248 -8.97 1.57 -19.80
C ALA A 248 -7.52 1.71 -19.24
N PRO A 249 -6.62 2.41 -19.96
CA PRO A 249 -5.31 2.81 -19.42
C PRO A 249 -5.41 3.53 -18.07
N GLY A 250 -4.40 3.37 -17.20
CA GLY A 250 -4.44 3.87 -15.81
C GLY A 250 -5.06 2.90 -14.81
N ARG A 251 -5.45 1.70 -15.26
CA ARG A 251 -6.00 0.64 -14.41
C ARG A 251 -5.00 0.08 -13.40
N LEU A 252 -3.77 -0.20 -13.82
CA LEU A 252 -2.84 -1.02 -13.04
C LEU A 252 -1.57 -0.25 -12.66
N CYS A 253 -1.26 -0.22 -11.37
CA CYS A 253 0.02 0.25 -10.84
C CYS A 253 0.92 -0.95 -10.49
N LEU A 254 2.10 -1.04 -11.09
CA LEU A 254 3.15 -1.98 -10.67
C LEU A 254 4.05 -1.31 -9.63
N VAL A 255 3.98 -1.80 -8.39
CA VAL A 255 4.67 -1.21 -7.24
C VAL A 255 5.95 -2.00 -6.95
N VAL A 256 7.06 -1.56 -7.53
CA VAL A 256 8.36 -2.23 -7.49
C VAL A 256 9.02 -2.06 -6.13
N ARG A 257 9.41 -3.16 -5.48
CA ARG A 257 10.02 -3.19 -4.14
C ARG A 257 11.19 -4.18 -4.05
N MET A 258 12.18 -4.06 -4.91
CA MET A 258 13.20 -5.11 -5.09
C MET A 258 14.34 -5.02 -4.07
N GLY A 259 14.56 -3.85 -3.50
CA GLY A 259 15.74 -3.54 -2.71
C GLY A 259 16.86 -3.01 -3.60
N ALA A 260 17.60 -2.01 -3.11
CA ALA A 260 18.69 -1.36 -3.86
C ALA A 260 19.76 -2.35 -4.35
N ALA A 261 20.01 -3.42 -3.58
CA ALA A 261 20.98 -4.46 -3.93
C ALA A 261 20.56 -5.35 -5.12
N ARG A 262 19.26 -5.42 -5.45
CA ARG A 262 18.72 -6.38 -6.43
C ARG A 262 18.04 -5.71 -7.61
N ILE A 263 17.54 -4.48 -7.46
CA ILE A 263 16.72 -3.82 -8.47
C ILE A 263 17.41 -3.72 -9.83
N GLY A 264 18.71 -3.37 -9.86
CA GLY A 264 19.46 -3.24 -11.12
C GLY A 264 19.64 -4.56 -11.89
N GLN A 265 19.53 -5.70 -11.22
CA GLN A 265 19.66 -7.02 -11.84
C GLN A 265 18.30 -7.62 -12.24
N ARG A 266 17.20 -7.13 -11.65
CA ARG A 266 15.88 -7.78 -11.74
C ARG A 266 14.88 -6.95 -12.54
N LEU A 267 14.86 -5.64 -12.37
CA LEU A 267 13.90 -4.76 -13.05
C LEU A 267 14.07 -4.70 -14.58
N PRO A 268 15.28 -4.73 -15.18
CA PRO A 268 15.47 -4.67 -16.63
C PRO A 268 14.62 -5.70 -17.39
N ALA A 269 14.69 -6.97 -16.99
CA ALA A 269 13.97 -8.05 -17.65
C ALA A 269 12.43 -7.90 -17.53
N LEU A 270 11.93 -7.32 -16.44
CA LEU A 270 10.50 -7.02 -16.30
C LEU A 270 10.06 -5.86 -17.20
N ALA A 271 10.88 -4.80 -17.27
CA ALA A 271 10.59 -3.64 -18.11
C ALA A 271 10.56 -4.04 -19.60
N ASP A 272 11.52 -4.84 -20.07
CA ASP A 272 11.54 -5.35 -21.44
C ASP A 272 10.33 -6.24 -21.75
N ALA A 273 9.99 -7.15 -20.85
CA ALA A 273 8.88 -8.07 -21.05
C ALA A 273 7.51 -7.37 -21.06
N LEU A 274 7.41 -6.12 -20.60
CA LEU A 274 6.17 -5.35 -20.57
C LEU A 274 6.15 -4.19 -21.56
N ARG A 275 7.10 -4.15 -22.50
CA ARG A 275 7.19 -3.07 -23.51
C ARG A 275 5.87 -2.88 -24.28
N ASP A 276 5.23 -3.97 -24.69
CA ASP A 276 3.93 -3.94 -25.40
C ASP A 276 2.75 -3.53 -24.51
N HIS A 277 2.97 -3.44 -23.20
CA HIS A 277 1.97 -3.02 -22.21
C HIS A 277 2.33 -1.70 -21.54
N ALA A 278 3.32 -0.94 -22.06
CA ALA A 278 3.83 0.27 -21.42
C ALA A 278 2.74 1.29 -21.10
N ASP A 279 1.78 1.49 -22.01
CA ASP A 279 0.68 2.45 -21.82
C ASP A 279 -0.42 1.94 -20.86
N ARG A 280 -0.36 0.67 -20.43
CA ARG A 280 -1.36 0.05 -19.55
C ARG A 280 -0.96 0.06 -18.08
N VAL A 281 0.31 0.33 -17.79
CA VAL A 281 0.86 0.21 -16.44
C VAL A 281 1.49 1.50 -15.95
N VAL A 282 1.20 1.84 -14.70
CA VAL A 282 1.90 2.90 -13.97
C VAL A 282 2.97 2.26 -13.11
N TRP A 283 4.23 2.64 -13.32
CA TRP A 283 5.34 2.13 -12.51
C TRP A 283 5.54 2.99 -11.26
N LEU A 284 5.37 2.40 -10.08
CA LEU A 284 5.66 3.05 -8.80
C LEU A 284 6.87 2.40 -8.13
N SER A 285 7.71 3.21 -7.51
CA SER A 285 8.80 2.72 -6.65
C SER A 285 8.35 2.70 -5.19
N ASP A 286 8.45 1.52 -4.57
CA ASP A 286 8.39 1.31 -3.13
C ASP A 286 9.81 0.96 -2.64
N PRO A 287 10.64 1.98 -2.36
CA PRO A 287 12.01 1.77 -1.91
C PRO A 287 12.07 1.33 -0.43
N MET A 288 10.94 1.04 0.21
CA MET A 288 10.84 0.82 1.65
C MET A 288 10.92 -0.68 1.98
N HIS A 289 10.01 -1.45 1.39
CA HIS A 289 9.86 -2.88 1.72
C HIS A 289 10.99 -3.76 1.17
N GLY A 290 11.73 -3.27 0.17
CA GLY A 290 12.95 -3.89 -0.36
C GLY A 290 14.16 -3.77 0.57
N ASN A 291 14.20 -2.72 1.40
CA ASN A 291 15.40 -2.24 2.10
C ASN A 291 15.29 -2.26 3.64
N THR A 292 14.39 -3.08 4.18
CA THR A 292 14.27 -3.24 5.63
C THR A 292 15.45 -4.06 6.17
N THR A 293 16.14 -3.51 7.15
CA THR A 293 17.27 -4.13 7.86
C THR A 293 17.03 -4.13 9.37
N ARG A 294 17.99 -4.63 10.16
CA ARG A 294 17.95 -4.57 11.62
C ARG A 294 19.19 -3.86 12.16
N SER A 295 19.02 -3.12 13.25
CA SER A 295 20.14 -2.60 14.05
C SER A 295 20.87 -3.72 14.78
N PRO A 296 22.05 -3.45 15.38
CA PRO A 296 22.78 -4.43 16.19
C PRO A 296 21.95 -5.08 17.31
N HIS A 297 21.01 -4.34 17.91
CA HIS A 297 20.08 -4.85 18.93
C HIS A 297 18.78 -5.45 18.35
N GLY A 298 18.75 -5.74 17.05
CA GLY A 298 17.64 -6.43 16.39
C GLY A 298 16.43 -5.56 16.05
N ARG A 299 16.44 -4.25 16.34
CA ARG A 299 15.34 -3.33 15.98
C ARG A 299 15.26 -3.17 14.46
N LYS A 300 14.08 -3.35 13.87
CA LYS A 300 13.88 -3.12 12.44
C LYS A 300 14.05 -1.64 12.10
N THR A 301 14.82 -1.33 11.07
CA THR A 301 15.01 0.03 10.56
C THR A 301 15.23 0.01 9.03
N ARG A 302 15.34 1.18 8.43
CA ARG A 302 15.69 1.39 7.01
C ARG A 302 16.71 2.51 6.92
N ILE A 303 17.52 2.49 5.86
CA ILE A 303 18.57 3.48 5.62
C ILE A 303 18.15 4.37 4.45
N VAL A 304 17.96 5.67 4.68
CA VAL A 304 17.44 6.61 3.68
C VAL A 304 18.30 6.65 2.42
N GLU A 305 19.63 6.64 2.57
CA GLU A 305 20.56 6.61 1.43
C GLU A 305 20.38 5.35 0.56
N VAL A 306 20.14 4.18 1.18
CA VAL A 306 19.89 2.94 0.44
C VAL A 306 18.55 3.00 -0.29
N MET A 307 17.53 3.58 0.33
CA MET A 307 16.21 3.78 -0.31
C MET A 307 16.32 4.73 -1.50
N ALA A 308 17.09 5.81 -1.38
CA ALA A 308 17.36 6.74 -2.49
C ALA A 308 18.06 6.05 -3.66
N ARG A 309 19.05 5.17 -3.39
CA ARG A 309 19.71 4.37 -4.45
C ARG A 309 18.73 3.46 -5.20
N GLU A 310 17.75 2.86 -4.52
CA GLU A 310 16.71 2.08 -5.22
C GLU A 310 15.87 2.97 -6.16
N VAL A 311 15.50 4.17 -5.72
CA VAL A 311 14.76 5.14 -6.56
C VAL A 311 15.59 5.58 -7.77
N GLU A 312 16.88 5.81 -7.60
CA GLU A 312 17.80 6.18 -8.69
C GLU A 312 17.89 5.06 -9.75
N VAL A 313 18.12 3.82 -9.31
CA VAL A 313 18.20 2.67 -10.23
C VAL A 313 16.85 2.39 -10.89
N PHE A 314 15.74 2.50 -10.15
CA PHE A 314 14.39 2.41 -10.71
C PHE A 314 14.20 3.39 -11.87
N CYS A 315 14.53 4.66 -11.66
CA CYS A 315 14.44 5.70 -12.66
C CYS A 315 15.34 5.41 -13.87
N ALA A 316 16.60 5.04 -13.64
CA ALA A 316 17.56 4.78 -14.70
C ALA A 316 17.16 3.58 -15.57
N VAL A 317 16.74 2.47 -14.95
CA VAL A 317 16.31 1.26 -15.66
C VAL A 317 15.06 1.53 -16.49
N LEU A 318 14.01 2.11 -15.92
CA LEU A 318 12.79 2.32 -16.71
C LEU A 318 13.07 3.17 -17.96
N ARG A 319 13.86 4.24 -17.83
CA ARG A 319 14.25 5.08 -18.98
C ARG A 319 15.03 4.30 -20.03
N ALA A 320 16.05 3.55 -19.62
CA ALA A 320 16.88 2.77 -20.53
C ALA A 320 16.06 1.74 -21.32
N HIS A 321 14.92 1.31 -20.78
CA HIS A 321 14.02 0.32 -21.37
C HIS A 321 12.74 0.93 -21.97
N GLY A 322 12.68 2.26 -22.14
CA GLY A 322 11.54 2.96 -22.77
C GLY A 322 10.28 3.04 -21.91
N ALA A 323 10.35 2.67 -20.63
CA ALA A 323 9.28 2.80 -19.65
C ALA A 323 9.41 4.12 -18.86
N ARG A 324 8.32 4.54 -18.21
CA ARG A 324 8.25 5.83 -17.50
C ARG A 324 8.20 5.64 -15.99
N PRO A 325 9.07 6.29 -15.20
CA PRO A 325 8.93 6.35 -13.75
C PRO A 325 7.65 7.13 -13.40
N GLY A 326 6.63 6.43 -12.89
CA GLY A 326 5.29 6.96 -12.67
C GLY A 326 5.05 7.54 -11.27
N GLY A 327 5.84 7.15 -10.26
CA GLY A 327 5.66 7.71 -8.92
C GLY A 327 6.35 6.96 -7.78
N LEU A 328 6.01 7.35 -6.56
CA LEU A 328 6.51 6.76 -5.31
C LEU A 328 5.38 6.18 -4.46
N HIS A 329 5.68 5.09 -3.75
CA HIS A 329 4.84 4.48 -2.72
C HIS A 329 5.61 4.43 -1.39
N LEU A 330 5.30 5.34 -0.46
CA LEU A 330 6.10 5.56 0.76
C LEU A 330 5.32 5.28 2.04
N GLU A 331 6.06 4.90 3.09
CA GLU A 331 5.56 4.86 4.47
C GLU A 331 6.14 6.05 5.24
N VAL A 332 5.28 6.99 5.63
CA VAL A 332 5.67 8.27 6.23
C VAL A 332 4.88 8.52 7.51
N SER A 333 5.48 9.25 8.44
CA SER A 333 4.81 9.75 9.65
C SER A 333 4.91 11.27 9.71
N PRO A 334 3.82 11.99 10.05
CA PRO A 334 3.88 13.42 10.30
C PRO A 334 4.51 13.73 11.66
N ASP A 335 4.75 12.74 12.51
CA ASP A 335 5.40 12.93 13.80
C ASP A 335 6.93 12.95 13.66
N ASP A 336 7.60 13.53 14.65
CA ASP A 336 9.06 13.54 14.73
C ASP A 336 9.57 12.20 15.27
N VAL A 337 9.44 11.16 14.44
CA VAL A 337 9.82 9.78 14.75
C VAL A 337 11.28 9.51 14.42
N THR A 338 11.87 8.60 15.18
CA THR A 338 13.21 8.06 14.91
C THR A 338 13.09 6.58 14.60
N GLU A 339 12.68 6.26 13.37
CA GLU A 339 12.41 4.88 12.93
C GLU A 339 13.37 4.42 11.82
N CYS A 340 13.78 5.35 10.95
CA CYS A 340 14.78 5.16 9.90
C CYS A 340 16.05 5.96 10.21
N VAL A 341 17.19 5.46 9.77
CA VAL A 341 18.49 6.15 9.85
C VAL A 341 18.86 6.74 8.50
N ASP A 342 19.70 7.77 8.47
CA ASP A 342 20.01 8.48 7.22
C ASP A 342 21.02 7.71 6.37
N ARG A 343 22.15 7.29 6.95
CA ARG A 343 23.27 6.63 6.25
C ARG A 343 23.63 5.28 6.88
N PRO A 344 24.32 4.38 6.15
CA PRO A 344 24.75 3.10 6.70
C PRO A 344 25.63 3.22 7.96
N ALA A 345 26.48 4.25 8.02
CA ALA A 345 27.34 4.50 9.18
C ALA A 345 26.54 4.76 10.47
N ASP A 346 25.38 5.40 10.36
CA ASP A 346 24.53 5.75 11.51
C ASP A 346 23.90 4.49 12.13
N LEU A 347 23.84 3.36 11.40
CA LEU A 347 23.36 2.07 11.93
C LEU A 347 24.35 1.44 12.93
N VAL A 348 25.63 1.77 12.80
CA VAL A 348 26.73 1.20 13.61
C VAL A 348 26.87 1.96 14.93
N THR A 349 26.54 3.26 14.95
CA THR A 349 26.76 4.17 16.09
C THR A 349 25.61 4.20 17.10
N GLU A 350 24.87 3.10 17.26
CA GLU A 350 23.64 3.03 18.08
C GLU A 350 22.62 4.13 17.74
N PRO A 351 21.75 3.89 16.73
CA PRO A 351 20.71 4.84 16.38
C PRO A 351 19.79 5.16 17.56
N ASP A 352 19.47 6.44 17.75
CA ASP A 352 18.42 6.84 18.68
C ASP A 352 17.06 6.36 18.17
N PHE A 353 16.49 5.34 18.82
CA PHE A 353 15.15 4.83 18.57
C PHE A 353 14.16 5.19 19.70
N SER A 354 14.43 6.26 20.46
CA SER A 354 13.58 6.74 21.57
C SER A 354 12.15 7.08 21.14
N ARG A 355 11.94 7.46 19.87
CA ARG A 355 10.64 7.83 19.29
C ARG A 355 10.20 6.86 18.20
N TYR A 356 10.42 5.57 18.43
CA TYR A 356 9.95 4.50 17.56
C TYR A 356 8.50 4.12 17.91
N THR A 357 7.53 4.66 17.17
CA THR A 357 6.10 4.52 17.50
C THR A 357 5.32 3.61 16.55
N SER A 358 5.88 3.26 15.40
CA SER A 358 5.25 2.33 14.46
C SER A 358 4.99 0.96 15.10
N ALA A 359 3.74 0.48 14.98
CA ALA A 359 3.36 -0.87 15.39
C ALA A 359 3.93 -1.96 14.47
N CYS A 360 4.61 -1.58 13.38
CA CYS A 360 4.77 -2.40 12.21
C CYS A 360 6.17 -2.25 11.58
N ASP A 361 6.29 -1.51 10.48
CA ASP A 361 7.59 -1.24 9.83
C ASP A 361 7.99 0.23 10.01
N PRO A 362 9.30 0.53 10.01
CA PRO A 362 9.83 1.87 10.28
C PRO A 362 9.49 2.87 9.18
N ARG A 363 8.91 4.01 9.54
CA ARG A 363 8.44 5.07 8.63
C ARG A 363 9.49 6.17 8.48
N LEU A 364 9.40 6.90 7.37
CA LEU A 364 10.16 8.14 7.18
C LEU A 364 9.52 9.25 8.02
N ASN A 365 10.33 9.99 8.77
CA ASN A 365 9.88 11.26 9.32
C ASN A 365 9.79 12.35 8.23
N ARG A 366 9.26 13.53 8.58
CA ARG A 366 9.05 14.63 7.61
C ARG A 366 10.30 14.99 6.81
N ARG A 367 11.45 15.18 7.49
CA ARG A 367 12.72 15.55 6.85
C ARG A 367 13.16 14.50 5.85
N GLN A 368 13.16 13.23 6.26
CA GLN A 368 13.62 12.12 5.43
C GLN A 368 12.69 11.89 4.23
N ALA A 369 11.36 11.97 4.43
CA ALA A 369 10.39 11.87 3.36
C ALA A 369 10.56 13.01 2.33
N SER A 370 10.73 14.25 2.80
CA SER A 370 10.95 15.42 1.94
C SER A 370 12.24 15.29 1.12
N ALA A 371 13.33 14.80 1.73
CA ALA A 371 14.59 14.54 1.03
C ALA A 371 14.44 13.48 -0.08
N LEU A 372 13.79 12.35 0.22
CA LEU A 372 13.60 11.27 -0.75
C LEU A 372 12.68 11.68 -1.91
N VAL A 373 11.58 12.39 -1.61
CA VAL A 373 10.66 12.93 -2.63
C VAL A 373 11.36 14.00 -3.47
N GLY A 374 12.16 14.87 -2.84
CA GLY A 374 12.98 15.86 -3.54
C GLY A 374 13.97 15.22 -4.52
N ARG A 375 14.66 14.16 -4.09
CA ARG A 375 15.58 13.41 -4.97
C ARG A 375 14.85 12.80 -6.17
N PHE A 376 13.67 12.22 -5.95
CA PHE A 376 12.87 11.70 -7.06
C PHE A 376 12.42 12.81 -8.02
N ALA A 377 12.02 13.97 -7.49
CA ALA A 377 11.64 15.12 -8.31
C ALA A 377 12.79 15.61 -9.21
N GLU A 378 14.02 15.70 -8.68
CA GLU A 378 15.23 16.03 -9.45
C GLU A 378 15.49 15.02 -10.57
N LEU A 379 15.39 13.73 -10.26
CA LEU A 379 15.52 12.67 -11.26
C LEU A 379 14.45 12.81 -12.35
N LEU A 380 13.23 13.22 -12.01
CA LEU A 380 12.16 13.45 -12.98
C LEU A 380 12.36 14.70 -13.83
N ALA A 381 12.88 15.79 -13.26
CA ALA A 381 13.12 17.05 -13.96
C ALA A 381 14.30 16.97 -14.96
N ALA A 382 15.28 16.11 -14.71
CA ALA A 382 16.40 15.87 -15.60
C ALA A 382 16.05 15.03 -16.85
N GLN A 383 14.76 14.94 -17.22
CA GLN A 383 14.23 14.11 -18.31
C GLN A 383 13.79 14.94 -19.51
#